data_AF-A0A7X4I2X3-F1
#
_entry.id   AF-A0A7X4I2X3-F1
#
_cell.length_a   1.000
_cell.length_b   1.000
_cell.length_c   1.000
_cell.angle_alpha   90.00
_cell.angle_beta   90.00
_cell.angle_gamma   90.00
#
_symmetry.space_group_name_H-M   'P 1'
#
loop_
_entity.id
_entity.type
_entity.pdbx_description
1 polymer ?
#
loop_
_entity_poly.entity_id
_entity_poly.type
_entity_poly.pdbx_seq_one_letter_code
_entity_poly.pdbx_strand_id
1 'polypeptide(L)'
;MAPGLPPMSRSTPSLIVTALAASIGAGVLSGSGGAGARELAPGSMGTPYAGVGRAASSPAEPVPSARSVAASEAAGQRAVDEPLDRILDLYVRDGLVYYRALRAERSALDRYVRSLRDVPAGFDGWPTGQRIAFWLNAYNALVLRTVVDHYPIRGDFPLYPPDSIRQIPGALDDVRHTVAGRELTLDEIESSVLASLGDPRVFLALGRGAVGSGRLRSEAYSAERLDEQLAAVVEEFATEPWGVVLDRIADRVRASPIFGWRREAFVRTYADRGWTDSGRSPIERAVLNLVESSLFPSERAFLAQNTFGFEYQEFDWRLNDLTGGRP
;
A
#
# COMPACT_ATOMS: atom_id res chain seq x y z
N MET A 1 20.32 29.03 -11.78
CA MET A 1 19.58 28.53 -12.98
C MET A 1 19.45 27.02 -12.80
N ALA A 2 18.35 26.56 -12.22
CA ALA A 2 18.10 25.14 -12.00
C ALA A 2 17.46 24.54 -13.27
N PRO A 3 17.85 23.35 -13.74
CA PRO A 3 17.13 22.70 -14.82
C PRO A 3 15.78 22.22 -14.29
N GLY A 4 14.70 22.69 -14.93
CA GLY A 4 13.34 22.27 -14.61
C GLY A 4 13.14 20.78 -14.90
N LEU A 5 12.58 20.08 -13.92
CA LEU A 5 12.03 18.73 -14.11
C LEU A 5 10.88 18.79 -15.14
N PRO A 6 10.79 17.85 -16.09
CA PRO A 6 9.65 17.78 -16.99
C PRO A 6 8.39 17.33 -16.23
N PRO A 7 7.20 17.82 -16.62
CA PRO A 7 5.95 17.40 -15.99
C PRO A 7 5.64 15.94 -16.31
N MET A 8 5.15 15.20 -15.31
CA MET A 8 4.49 13.92 -15.55
C MET A 8 3.31 14.16 -16.51
N SER A 9 3.31 13.42 -17.63
CA SER A 9 2.33 13.53 -18.70
C SER A 9 0.91 13.39 -18.15
N ARG A 10 0.08 14.42 -18.36
CA ARG A 10 -1.35 14.36 -18.12
C ARG A 10 -2.00 13.59 -19.27
N SER A 11 -2.34 12.32 -19.04
CA SER A 11 -3.24 11.59 -19.94
C SER A 11 -4.65 12.17 -19.80
N THR A 12 -5.07 12.90 -20.83
CA THR A 12 -6.46 13.35 -21.05
C THR A 12 -7.39 12.16 -21.27
N PRO A 13 -8.59 12.10 -20.66
CA PRO A 13 -9.59 11.10 -21.02
C PRO A 13 -10.31 11.52 -22.31
N SER A 14 -10.24 10.68 -23.33
CA SER A 14 -11.02 10.84 -24.56
C SER A 14 -12.47 10.41 -24.30
N LEU A 15 -13.37 11.39 -24.27
CA LEU A 15 -14.82 11.21 -24.31
C LEU A 15 -15.25 10.78 -25.71
N ILE A 16 -15.74 9.56 -25.87
CA ILE A 16 -16.72 9.22 -26.93
C ILE A 16 -17.81 8.35 -26.29
N VAL A 17 -18.92 9.00 -25.96
CA VAL A 17 -20.21 8.37 -25.66
C VAL A 17 -21.00 8.38 -26.96
N THR A 18 -21.26 7.21 -27.54
CA THR A 18 -22.29 7.05 -28.58
C THR A 18 -23.38 6.15 -28.02
N ALA A 19 -24.50 6.78 -27.66
CA ALA A 19 -25.74 6.10 -27.36
C ALA A 19 -26.43 5.69 -28.68
N LEU A 20 -26.87 4.44 -28.78
CA LEU A 20 -27.89 4.05 -29.75
C LEU A 20 -29.00 3.30 -29.00
N ALA A 21 -30.16 3.95 -28.94
CA ALA A 21 -31.42 3.37 -28.51
C ALA A 21 -32.04 2.60 -29.67
N ALA A 22 -32.62 1.43 -29.40
CA ALA A 22 -33.65 0.83 -30.24
C ALA A 22 -34.60 -0.01 -29.38
N SER A 23 -35.85 0.43 -29.39
CA SER A 23 -37.02 -0.12 -28.70
C SER A 23 -37.67 -1.24 -29.51
N ILE A 24 -38.08 -2.35 -28.88
CA ILE A 24 -39.23 -3.21 -29.24
C ILE A 24 -39.59 -3.93 -27.91
N GLY A 25 -40.80 -4.01 -27.37
CA GLY A 25 -42.14 -3.84 -27.93
C GLY A 25 -42.95 -5.13 -27.73
N ALA A 26 -43.94 -5.06 -26.83
CA ALA A 26 -45.15 -5.91 -26.72
C ALA A 26 -45.07 -7.33 -26.12
N GLY A 27 -46.09 -7.65 -25.31
CA GLY A 27 -46.45 -9.05 -25.00
C GLY A 27 -47.23 -9.28 -23.71
N VAL A 28 -48.48 -8.81 -23.65
CA VAL A 28 -49.50 -9.16 -22.64
C VAL A 28 -49.91 -10.64 -22.75
N LEU A 29 -50.31 -11.28 -21.64
CA LEU A 29 -51.40 -12.29 -21.46
C LEU A 29 -51.24 -12.93 -20.05
N SER A 30 -52.04 -12.60 -19.02
CA SER A 30 -53.40 -13.08 -18.69
C SER A 30 -53.55 -14.60 -18.43
N GLY A 31 -54.13 -14.95 -17.27
CA GLY A 31 -54.77 -16.24 -16.97
C GLY A 31 -54.35 -16.83 -15.61
N SER A 32 -55.08 -16.59 -14.51
CA SER A 32 -56.13 -17.50 -13.94
C SER A 32 -55.60 -18.90 -13.64
N GLY A 33 -55.49 -19.37 -12.39
CA GLY A 33 -56.58 -19.56 -11.43
C GLY A 33 -56.94 -21.06 -11.38
N GLY A 34 -57.09 -21.64 -10.19
CA GLY A 34 -57.72 -22.96 -10.05
C GLY A 34 -57.12 -23.88 -9.00
N ALA A 35 -57.77 -23.91 -7.84
CA ALA A 35 -57.64 -24.95 -6.82
C ALA A 35 -58.21 -26.29 -7.30
N GLY A 36 -57.76 -27.40 -6.73
CA GLY A 36 -58.33 -28.72 -6.95
C GLY A 36 -57.83 -29.74 -5.93
N ALA A 37 -58.60 -29.93 -4.86
CA ALA A 37 -58.46 -31.03 -3.93
C ALA A 37 -59.19 -32.29 -4.45
N ARG A 38 -58.71 -33.46 -4.00
CA ARG A 38 -59.39 -34.76 -3.75
C ARG A 38 -58.45 -35.93 -4.10
N GLU A 39 -58.47 -37.13 -3.52
CA GLU A 39 -59.08 -37.78 -2.35
C GLU A 39 -58.79 -39.30 -2.52
N LEU A 40 -58.31 -40.00 -1.47
CA LEU A 40 -58.46 -41.45 -1.10
C LEU A 40 -57.95 -42.56 -2.07
N ALA A 41 -57.44 -43.76 -1.72
CA ALA A 41 -57.15 -44.58 -0.51
C ALA A 41 -56.52 -45.94 -1.03
N PRO A 42 -56.44 -47.10 -0.32
CA PRO A 42 -56.16 -47.45 1.10
C PRO A 42 -55.08 -48.57 1.30
N GLY A 43 -54.80 -48.90 2.57
CA GLY A 43 -54.23 -50.19 3.06
C GLY A 43 -52.86 -50.03 3.74
N SER A 44 -52.51 -50.61 4.90
CA SER A 44 -53.09 -51.67 5.73
C SER A 44 -52.48 -51.61 7.16
N MET A 45 -53.15 -52.26 8.10
CA MET A 45 -52.92 -52.37 9.55
C MET A 45 -51.49 -52.56 10.09
N GLY A 46 -51.23 -51.97 11.27
CA GLY A 46 -50.14 -52.33 12.19
C GLY A 46 -50.25 -51.58 13.54
N THR A 47 -50.31 -52.34 14.64
CA THR A 47 -50.52 -52.07 16.08
C THR A 47 -49.78 -50.90 16.79
N PRO A 48 -50.21 -50.50 18.01
CA PRO A 48 -49.86 -49.23 18.63
C PRO A 48 -48.57 -49.27 19.46
N TYR A 49 -47.80 -48.19 19.47
CA TYR A 49 -46.88 -47.86 20.55
C TYR A 49 -46.84 -46.35 20.77
N ALA A 50 -47.11 -45.94 22.01
CA ALA A 50 -47.07 -44.57 22.47
C ALA A 50 -45.61 -44.06 22.53
N GLY A 51 -45.37 -42.87 22.01
CA GLY A 51 -44.09 -42.18 22.11
C GLY A 51 -44.19 -40.75 21.60
N VAL A 52 -44.35 -39.80 22.54
CA VAL A 52 -44.37 -38.36 22.27
C VAL A 52 -42.96 -37.93 21.85
N GLY A 53 -42.73 -37.79 20.54
CA GLY A 53 -41.48 -37.33 19.94
C GLY A 53 -41.58 -35.89 19.47
N ARG A 54 -41.02 -34.98 20.26
CA ARG A 54 -40.84 -33.54 20.00
C ARG A 54 -40.03 -33.34 18.72
N ALA A 55 -40.58 -32.66 17.72
CA ALA A 55 -39.85 -32.22 16.54
C ALA A 55 -38.71 -31.28 16.98
N ALA A 56 -37.47 -31.73 16.82
CA ALA A 56 -36.28 -30.90 17.01
C ALA A 56 -36.09 -30.04 15.77
N SER A 57 -36.33 -28.73 15.92
CA SER A 57 -35.86 -27.73 14.96
C SER A 57 -34.34 -27.83 14.85
N SER A 58 -33.80 -27.97 13.64
CA SER A 58 -32.36 -27.82 13.41
C SER A 58 -31.89 -26.47 13.96
N PRO A 59 -30.82 -26.43 14.77
CA PRO A 59 -30.26 -25.16 15.20
C PRO A 59 -29.67 -24.45 13.98
N ALA A 60 -30.09 -23.21 13.76
CA ALA A 60 -29.41 -22.30 12.85
C ALA A 60 -27.94 -22.20 13.26
N GLU A 61 -27.02 -22.35 12.30
CA GLU A 61 -25.59 -22.18 12.57
C GLU A 61 -25.33 -20.80 13.17
N PRO A 62 -24.50 -20.69 14.22
CA PRO A 62 -24.19 -19.41 14.83
C PRO A 62 -23.42 -18.54 13.84
N VAL A 63 -23.97 -17.37 13.52
CA VAL A 63 -23.27 -16.35 12.73
C VAL A 63 -22.02 -15.92 13.53
N PRO A 64 -20.81 -15.99 12.94
CA PRO A 64 -19.59 -15.66 13.65
C PRO A 64 -19.59 -14.19 14.09
N SER A 65 -19.10 -13.93 15.30
CA SER A 65 -18.97 -12.57 15.84
C SER A 65 -17.97 -11.74 15.04
N ALA A 66 -18.12 -10.42 15.02
CA ALA A 66 -17.18 -9.51 14.35
C ALA A 66 -15.71 -9.69 14.83
N ARG A 67 -15.51 -10.05 16.11
CA ARG A 67 -14.17 -10.37 16.65
C ARG A 67 -13.57 -11.66 16.08
N SER A 68 -14.38 -12.71 15.89
CA SER A 68 -13.90 -13.97 15.32
C SER A 68 -13.61 -13.85 13.82
N VAL A 69 -14.38 -13.03 13.11
CA VAL A 69 -14.13 -12.73 11.69
C VAL A 69 -12.81 -11.95 11.56
N ALA A 70 -12.64 -10.86 12.31
CA ALA A 70 -11.40 -10.07 12.29
C ALA A 70 -10.16 -10.88 12.69
N ALA A 71 -10.27 -11.80 13.65
CA ALA A 71 -9.17 -12.69 14.05
C ALA A 71 -8.81 -13.70 12.93
N SER A 72 -9.81 -14.23 12.22
CA SER A 72 -9.60 -15.12 11.08
C SER A 72 -8.98 -14.39 9.88
N GLU A 73 -9.39 -13.15 9.63
CA GLU A 73 -8.85 -12.30 8.56
C GLU A 73 -7.41 -11.88 8.84
N ALA A 74 -7.11 -11.48 10.09
CA ALA A 74 -5.76 -11.19 10.56
C ALA A 74 -4.83 -12.42 10.46
N ALA A 75 -5.32 -13.61 10.81
CA ALA A 75 -4.57 -14.85 10.65
C ALA A 75 -4.30 -15.18 9.17
N GLY A 76 -5.27 -14.93 8.29
CA GLY A 76 -5.11 -15.08 6.84
C GLY A 76 -4.04 -14.16 6.26
N GLN A 77 -3.99 -12.89 6.70
CA GLN A 77 -2.95 -11.94 6.26
C GLN A 77 -1.56 -12.31 6.77
N ARG A 78 -1.44 -12.71 8.04
CA ARG A 78 -0.15 -13.19 8.58
C ARG A 78 0.38 -14.38 7.79
N ALA A 79 -0.47 -15.32 7.39
CA ALA A 79 -0.06 -16.45 6.56
C ALA A 79 0.43 -16.02 5.17
N VAL A 80 -0.13 -14.94 4.60
CA VAL A 80 0.34 -14.37 3.33
C VAL A 80 1.71 -13.73 3.49
N ASP A 81 1.93 -12.97 4.57
CA ASP A 81 3.14 -12.13 4.72
C ASP A 81 4.32 -12.81 5.41
N GLU A 82 4.11 -13.90 6.16
CA GLU A 82 5.20 -14.66 6.82
C GLU A 82 6.35 -15.07 5.87
N PRO A 83 6.11 -15.48 4.61
CA PRO A 83 7.19 -15.70 3.65
C PRO A 83 7.99 -14.44 3.31
N LEU A 84 7.35 -13.28 3.18
CA LEU A 84 8.05 -12.01 2.93
C LEU A 84 8.84 -11.58 4.15
N ASP A 85 8.27 -11.72 5.35
CA ASP A 85 8.93 -11.37 6.61
C ASP A 85 10.28 -12.08 6.75
N ARG A 86 10.34 -13.39 6.47
CA ARG A 86 11.60 -14.15 6.43
C ARG A 86 12.59 -13.65 5.38
N ILE A 87 12.11 -13.23 4.20
CA ILE A 87 12.99 -12.68 3.16
C ILE A 87 13.58 -11.35 3.65
N LEU A 88 12.75 -10.46 4.20
CA LEU A 88 13.19 -9.17 4.70
C LEU A 88 14.17 -9.34 5.88
N ASP A 89 13.88 -10.24 6.82
CA ASP A 89 14.75 -10.54 7.95
C ASP A 89 16.10 -11.14 7.54
N LEU A 90 16.17 -11.93 6.47
CA LEU A 90 17.45 -12.48 6.01
C LEU A 90 18.27 -11.48 5.18
N TYR A 91 17.60 -10.66 4.36
CA TYR A 91 18.25 -9.91 3.29
C TYR A 91 18.30 -8.40 3.46
N VAL A 92 17.65 -7.83 4.48
CA VAL A 92 17.57 -6.38 4.67
C VAL A 92 18.20 -5.95 6.00
N ARG A 93 19.15 -5.02 5.97
CA ARG A 93 19.81 -4.43 7.15
C ARG A 93 19.85 -2.92 7.00
N ASP A 94 19.34 -2.19 7.98
CA ASP A 94 19.30 -0.73 7.96
C ASP A 94 18.70 -0.16 6.65
N GLY A 95 17.66 -0.77 6.08
CA GLY A 95 17.07 -0.33 4.80
C GLY A 95 17.86 -0.69 3.54
N LEU A 96 19.03 -1.29 3.68
CA LEU A 96 19.89 -1.76 2.60
C LEU A 96 19.67 -3.26 2.37
N VAL A 97 19.78 -3.71 1.12
CA VAL A 97 19.45 -5.07 0.70
C VAL A 97 20.70 -5.80 0.22
N TYR A 98 20.87 -7.05 0.63
CA TYR A 98 21.89 -7.96 0.08
C TYR A 98 21.45 -8.53 -1.27
N TYR A 99 21.32 -7.69 -2.31
CA TYR A 99 20.77 -8.09 -3.61
C TYR A 99 21.49 -9.26 -4.27
N ARG A 100 22.83 -9.33 -4.15
CA ARG A 100 23.60 -10.47 -4.66
C ARG A 100 23.18 -11.80 -4.04
N ALA A 101 22.97 -11.81 -2.72
CA ALA A 101 22.57 -13.02 -1.99
C ALA A 101 21.09 -13.35 -2.25
N LEU A 102 20.21 -12.34 -2.19
CA LEU A 102 18.79 -12.49 -2.50
C LEU A 102 18.57 -13.03 -3.93
N ARG A 103 19.39 -12.61 -4.89
CA ARG A 103 19.36 -13.15 -6.27
C ARG A 103 19.77 -14.62 -6.33
N ALA A 104 20.75 -15.04 -5.55
CA ALA A 104 21.17 -16.43 -5.49
C ALA A 104 20.07 -17.34 -4.91
N GLU A 105 19.28 -16.83 -3.97
CA GLU A 105 18.19 -17.55 -3.28
C GLU A 105 16.78 -17.07 -3.67
N ARG A 106 16.64 -16.52 -4.88
CA ARG A 106 15.41 -15.83 -5.35
C ARG A 106 14.12 -16.64 -5.32
N SER A 107 14.21 -17.97 -5.21
CA SER A 107 13.05 -18.87 -5.27
C SER A 107 11.95 -18.55 -4.24
N ALA A 108 12.34 -18.08 -3.05
CA ALA A 108 11.39 -17.68 -2.01
C ALA A 108 10.63 -16.41 -2.40
N LEU A 109 11.35 -15.40 -2.90
CA LEU A 109 10.77 -14.14 -3.40
C LEU A 109 9.85 -14.39 -4.60
N ASP A 110 10.28 -15.20 -5.57
CA ASP A 110 9.48 -15.52 -6.74
C ASP A 110 8.18 -16.25 -6.37
N ARG A 111 8.22 -17.10 -5.33
CA ARG A 111 7.02 -17.78 -4.82
C ARG A 111 6.07 -16.81 -4.14
N TYR A 112 6.58 -15.92 -3.29
CA TYR A 112 5.78 -14.88 -2.63
C TYR A 112 5.12 -13.95 -3.65
N VAL A 113 5.89 -13.43 -4.61
CA VAL A 113 5.30 -12.56 -5.65
C VAL A 113 4.27 -13.31 -6.49
N ARG A 114 4.45 -14.61 -6.73
CA ARG A 114 3.43 -15.42 -7.41
C ARG A 114 2.15 -15.57 -6.59
N SER A 115 2.22 -15.70 -5.26
CA SER A 115 1.02 -15.77 -4.41
C SER A 115 0.24 -14.46 -4.34
N LEU A 116 0.89 -13.31 -4.62
CA LEU A 116 0.20 -12.02 -4.67
C LEU A 116 -0.77 -11.88 -5.85
N ARG A 117 -0.65 -12.73 -6.87
CA ARG A 117 -1.48 -12.63 -8.09
C ARG A 117 -2.95 -12.94 -7.81
N ASP A 118 -3.21 -13.88 -6.91
CA ASP A 118 -4.54 -14.32 -6.56
C ASP A 118 -5.23 -13.29 -5.66
N VAL A 119 -6.56 -13.17 -5.77
CA VAL A 119 -7.35 -12.31 -4.87
C VAL A 119 -7.45 -13.01 -3.51
N PRO A 120 -6.95 -12.41 -2.42
CA PRO A 120 -7.10 -13.01 -1.09
C PRO A 120 -8.58 -13.21 -0.72
N ALA A 121 -8.87 -14.25 0.05
CA ALA A 121 -10.23 -14.50 0.50
C ALA A 121 -10.76 -13.33 1.33
N GLY A 122 -11.95 -12.83 0.99
CA GLY A 122 -12.59 -11.71 1.69
C GLY A 122 -11.97 -10.33 1.43
N PHE A 123 -11.07 -10.19 0.45
CA PHE A 123 -10.31 -8.95 0.19
C PHE A 123 -11.17 -7.67 0.14
N ASP A 124 -12.36 -7.73 -0.45
CA ASP A 124 -13.26 -6.57 -0.56
C ASP A 124 -13.84 -6.12 0.79
N GLY A 125 -13.90 -7.02 1.78
CA GLY A 125 -14.36 -6.74 3.14
C GLY A 125 -13.26 -6.31 4.10
N TRP A 126 -11.99 -6.36 3.68
CA TRP A 126 -10.87 -6.09 4.57
C TRP A 126 -10.86 -4.65 5.11
N PRO A 127 -10.55 -4.45 6.40
CA PRO A 127 -10.31 -3.13 6.96
C PRO A 127 -9.21 -2.38 6.19
N THR A 128 -9.31 -1.04 6.14
CA THR A 128 -8.35 -0.19 5.41
C THR A 128 -6.90 -0.47 5.81
N GLY A 129 -6.62 -0.66 7.11
CA GLY A 129 -5.26 -0.96 7.58
C GLY A 129 -4.73 -2.29 7.01
N GLN A 130 -5.56 -3.32 6.93
CA GLN A 130 -5.16 -4.59 6.32
C GLN A 130 -4.88 -4.44 4.83
N ARG A 131 -5.69 -3.65 4.11
CA ARG A 131 -5.45 -3.34 2.69
C ARG A 131 -4.15 -2.56 2.50
N ILE A 132 -3.86 -1.57 3.35
CA ILE A 132 -2.60 -0.80 3.30
C ILE A 132 -1.40 -1.75 3.50
N ALA A 133 -1.42 -2.59 4.54
CA ALA A 133 -0.34 -3.52 4.82
C ALA A 133 -0.05 -4.45 3.63
N PHE A 134 -1.10 -5.05 3.04
CA PHE A 134 -0.99 -5.88 1.85
C PHE A 134 -0.35 -5.13 0.68
N TRP A 135 -0.81 -3.91 0.36
CA TRP A 135 -0.29 -3.16 -0.79
C TRP A 135 1.13 -2.62 -0.57
N LEU A 136 1.50 -2.25 0.66
CA LEU A 136 2.88 -1.91 1.00
C LEU A 136 3.82 -3.10 0.80
N ASN A 137 3.43 -4.27 1.31
CA ASN A 137 4.19 -5.50 1.16
C ASN A 137 4.32 -5.94 -0.30
N ALA A 138 3.21 -5.88 -1.05
CA ALA A 138 3.20 -6.18 -2.47
C ALA A 138 4.14 -5.25 -3.25
N TYR A 139 4.05 -3.93 -3.04
CA TYR A 139 4.93 -2.96 -3.68
C TYR A 139 6.41 -3.26 -3.38
N ASN A 140 6.75 -3.40 -2.09
CA ASN A 140 8.13 -3.60 -1.68
C ASN A 140 8.71 -4.92 -2.23
N ALA A 141 7.92 -6.00 -2.26
CA ALA A 141 8.35 -7.26 -2.84
C ALA A 141 8.50 -7.20 -4.37
N LEU A 142 7.64 -6.45 -5.06
CA LEU A 142 7.75 -6.21 -6.50
C LEU A 142 9.00 -5.40 -6.83
N VAL A 143 9.33 -4.37 -6.04
CA VAL A 143 10.61 -3.64 -6.18
C VAL A 143 11.80 -4.57 -6.00
N LEU A 144 11.81 -5.40 -4.94
CA LEU A 144 12.88 -6.38 -4.72
C LEU A 144 13.03 -7.31 -5.92
N ARG A 145 11.93 -7.83 -6.45
CA ARG A 145 11.93 -8.72 -7.61
C ARG A 145 12.46 -8.02 -8.86
N THR A 146 11.99 -6.81 -9.14
CA THR A 146 12.43 -6.00 -10.30
C THR A 146 13.94 -5.77 -10.26
N VAL A 147 14.50 -5.45 -9.09
CA VAL A 147 15.96 -5.32 -8.93
C VAL A 147 16.65 -6.66 -9.13
N VAL A 148 16.21 -7.73 -8.46
CA VAL A 148 16.81 -9.07 -8.56
C VAL A 148 16.85 -9.60 -10.01
N ASP A 149 15.81 -9.32 -10.80
CA ASP A 149 15.71 -9.70 -12.21
C ASP A 149 16.79 -9.04 -13.08
N HIS A 150 17.27 -7.85 -12.69
CA HIS A 150 18.24 -7.06 -13.44
C HIS A 150 19.60 -6.92 -12.74
N TYR A 151 19.78 -7.58 -11.59
CA TYR A 151 20.99 -7.41 -10.78
C TYR A 151 22.18 -8.24 -11.33
N PRO A 152 23.40 -7.67 -11.41
CA PRO A 152 23.74 -6.27 -11.12
C PRO A 152 23.23 -5.32 -12.21
N ILE A 153 22.62 -4.21 -11.77
CA ILE A 153 22.10 -3.19 -12.67
C ILE A 153 23.28 -2.48 -13.34
N ARG A 154 23.22 -2.34 -14.66
CA ARG A 154 24.19 -1.62 -15.47
C ARG A 154 23.46 -0.89 -16.58
N GLY A 155 23.12 0.37 -16.36
CA GLY A 155 22.59 1.23 -17.40
C GLY A 155 23.42 2.48 -17.62
N ASP A 156 23.08 3.20 -18.69
CA ASP A 156 23.76 4.38 -19.20
C ASP A 156 22.83 5.59 -19.32
N PHE A 157 21.63 5.56 -18.71
CA PHE A 157 20.74 6.71 -18.69
C PHE A 157 21.40 7.86 -17.93
N PRO A 158 21.58 9.04 -18.56
CA PRO A 158 22.47 10.11 -18.06
C PRO A 158 21.93 10.84 -16.83
N LEU A 159 20.66 10.65 -16.49
CA LEU A 159 19.99 11.34 -15.38
C LEU A 159 20.04 10.57 -14.06
N TYR A 160 20.56 9.34 -14.05
CA TYR A 160 20.54 8.47 -12.88
C TYR A 160 21.89 7.78 -12.66
N PRO A 161 22.24 7.40 -11.42
CA PRO A 161 23.40 6.57 -11.14
C PRO A 161 23.39 5.26 -11.95
N PRO A 162 24.54 4.71 -12.38
CA PRO A 162 24.60 3.51 -13.22
C PRO A 162 24.01 2.24 -12.59
N ASP A 163 23.94 2.19 -11.26
CA ASP A 163 23.40 1.11 -10.44
C ASP A 163 21.91 1.31 -10.09
N SER A 164 21.34 2.47 -10.40
CA SER A 164 19.98 2.85 -10.00
C SER A 164 18.89 1.95 -10.60
N ILE A 165 17.82 1.67 -9.86
CA ILE A 165 16.60 1.04 -10.41
C ILE A 165 16.04 1.79 -11.63
N ARG A 166 16.27 3.11 -11.72
CA ARG A 166 15.84 3.94 -12.86
C ARG A 166 16.60 3.65 -14.15
N GLN A 167 17.66 2.85 -14.08
CA GLN A 167 18.36 2.33 -15.24
C GLN A 167 17.61 1.16 -15.92
N ILE A 168 16.66 0.54 -15.22
CA ILE A 168 15.81 -0.51 -15.76
C ILE A 168 14.63 0.16 -16.48
N PRO A 169 14.49 0.00 -17.82
CA PRO A 169 13.44 0.67 -18.58
C PRO A 169 12.04 0.35 -18.04
N GLY A 170 11.27 1.39 -17.73
CA GLY A 170 9.88 1.25 -17.32
C GLY A 170 9.67 0.57 -15.95
N ALA A 171 10.73 0.41 -15.15
CA ALA A 171 10.67 -0.37 -13.91
C ALA A 171 9.60 0.09 -12.93
N LEU A 172 9.28 1.39 -12.91
CA LEU A 172 8.27 1.94 -12.01
C LEU A 172 6.92 2.15 -12.70
N ASP A 173 6.92 2.50 -13.98
CA ASP A 173 5.79 3.12 -14.68
C ASP A 173 5.26 2.34 -15.89
N ASP A 174 6.01 1.39 -16.46
CA ASP A 174 5.55 0.61 -17.63
C ASP A 174 5.41 -0.89 -17.35
N VAL A 175 6.29 -1.47 -16.52
CA VAL A 175 6.26 -2.89 -16.20
C VAL A 175 5.03 -3.19 -15.36
N ARG A 176 4.16 -4.08 -15.87
CA ARG A 176 2.92 -4.49 -15.19
C ARG A 176 3.11 -5.76 -14.38
N HIS A 177 2.44 -5.80 -13.23
CA HIS A 177 2.43 -6.90 -12.29
C HIS A 177 0.99 -7.28 -11.94
N THR A 178 0.68 -8.57 -11.88
CA THR A 178 -0.59 -9.04 -11.34
C THR A 178 -0.55 -9.01 -9.81
N VAL A 179 -1.41 -8.23 -9.17
CA VAL A 179 -1.62 -8.24 -7.72
C VAL A 179 -3.11 -8.21 -7.41
N ALA A 180 -3.59 -9.15 -6.60
CA ALA A 180 -5.01 -9.29 -6.26
C ALA A 180 -5.92 -9.22 -7.49
N GLY A 181 -5.59 -10.01 -8.53
CA GLY A 181 -6.35 -10.08 -9.79
C GLY A 181 -6.27 -8.84 -10.68
N ARG A 182 -5.47 -7.82 -10.33
CA ARG A 182 -5.32 -6.57 -11.09
C ARG A 182 -3.94 -6.48 -11.70
N GLU A 183 -3.86 -6.12 -12.98
CA GLU A 183 -2.61 -5.76 -13.64
C GLU A 183 -2.29 -4.30 -13.32
N LEU A 184 -1.18 -4.05 -12.61
CA LEU A 184 -0.78 -2.71 -12.15
C LEU A 184 0.73 -2.49 -12.31
N THR A 185 1.15 -1.26 -12.56
CA THR A 185 2.55 -0.84 -12.42
C THR A 185 2.86 -0.48 -10.97
N LEU A 186 4.15 -0.37 -10.61
CA LEU A 186 4.53 0.10 -9.27
C LEU A 186 3.99 1.51 -9.01
N ASP A 187 4.06 2.42 -9.98
CA ASP A 187 3.47 3.75 -9.84
C ASP A 187 1.96 3.68 -9.66
N GLU A 188 1.22 2.85 -10.39
CA GLU A 188 -0.23 2.71 -10.21
C GLU A 188 -0.60 2.17 -8.81
N ILE A 189 0.21 1.27 -8.24
CA ILE A 189 0.04 0.82 -6.85
C ILE A 189 0.18 2.01 -5.88
N GLU A 190 1.17 2.86 -6.10
CA GLU A 190 1.41 4.04 -5.25
C GLU A 190 0.36 5.15 -5.46
N SER A 191 0.23 5.61 -6.71
CA SER A 191 -0.51 6.81 -7.11
C SER A 191 -2.02 6.61 -7.13
N SER A 192 -2.49 5.38 -7.34
CA SER A 192 -3.92 5.06 -7.40
C SER A 192 -4.36 4.23 -6.20
N VAL A 193 -3.73 3.08 -5.97
CA VAL A 193 -4.22 2.13 -4.97
C VAL A 193 -3.97 2.64 -3.54
N LEU A 194 -2.72 2.87 -3.16
CA LEU A 194 -2.36 3.36 -1.83
C LEU A 194 -2.92 4.77 -1.59
N ALA A 195 -2.87 5.65 -2.60
CA ALA A 195 -3.44 7.00 -2.49
C ALA A 195 -4.95 7.00 -2.14
N SER A 196 -5.72 6.02 -2.65
CA SER A 196 -7.15 5.89 -2.35
C SER A 196 -7.45 5.43 -0.92
N LEU A 197 -6.46 4.88 -0.20
CA LEU A 197 -6.60 4.40 1.18
C LEU A 197 -6.44 5.53 2.21
N GLY A 198 -6.01 6.72 1.78
CA GLY A 198 -6.14 7.96 2.54
C GLY A 198 -5.07 8.25 3.60
N ASP A 199 -4.14 7.32 3.86
CA ASP A 199 -3.03 7.55 4.80
C ASP A 199 -1.76 7.99 4.04
N PRO A 200 -1.31 9.26 4.13
CA PRO A 200 -0.11 9.73 3.44
C PRO A 200 1.20 9.13 3.97
N ARG A 201 1.23 8.54 5.17
CA ARG A 201 2.44 7.89 5.71
C ARG A 201 2.89 6.72 4.84
N VAL A 202 1.98 6.12 4.07
CA VAL A 202 2.29 5.03 3.14
C VAL A 202 3.34 5.43 2.12
N PHE A 203 3.37 6.68 1.65
CA PHE A 203 4.36 7.13 0.65
C PHE A 203 5.79 7.17 1.19
N LEU A 204 5.91 7.34 2.51
CA LEU A 204 7.16 7.29 3.25
C LEU A 204 7.60 5.85 3.52
N ALA A 205 6.67 4.90 3.55
CA ALA A 205 6.91 3.48 3.83
C ALA A 205 7.35 2.65 2.60
N LEU A 206 7.33 3.26 1.40
CA LEU A 206 7.71 2.58 0.16
C LEU A 206 9.22 2.62 -0.06
N GLY A 207 9.84 1.44 -0.01
CA GLY A 207 11.22 1.22 -0.42
C GLY A 207 11.29 1.15 -1.94
N ARG A 208 11.75 2.22 -2.59
CA ARG A 208 11.75 2.37 -4.07
C ARG A 208 13.02 1.82 -4.71
N GLY A 209 13.76 0.95 -4.02
CA GLY A 209 15.04 0.45 -4.48
C GLY A 209 16.10 1.55 -4.58
N ALA A 210 16.01 2.58 -3.73
CA ALA A 210 16.88 3.75 -3.76
C ALA A 210 17.23 4.21 -2.34
N VAL A 211 18.45 4.72 -2.14
CA VAL A 211 18.93 5.22 -0.84
C VAL A 211 18.07 6.38 -0.32
N GLY A 212 17.60 7.25 -1.22
CA GLY A 212 16.76 8.41 -0.86
C GLY A 212 15.29 8.09 -0.59
N SER A 213 14.86 6.83 -0.77
CA SER A 213 13.48 6.43 -0.50
C SER A 213 13.23 6.15 0.99
N GLY A 214 12.00 5.83 1.36
CA GLY A 214 11.72 5.22 2.66
C GLY A 214 12.59 3.99 2.89
N ARG A 215 13.15 3.84 4.10
CA ARG A 215 13.90 2.64 4.44
C ARG A 215 13.01 1.41 4.28
N LEU A 216 13.51 0.41 3.56
CA LEU A 216 12.86 -0.89 3.51
C LEU A 216 13.00 -1.55 4.89
N ARG A 217 11.89 -1.84 5.56
CA ARG A 217 11.92 -2.51 6.86
C ARG A 217 12.41 -3.95 6.70
N SER A 218 13.07 -4.47 7.74
CA SER A 218 13.47 -5.89 7.82
C SER A 218 12.33 -6.79 8.32
N GLU A 219 11.09 -6.29 8.29
CA GLU A 219 9.86 -7.00 8.66
C GLU A 219 8.76 -6.58 7.68
N ALA A 220 7.78 -7.46 7.46
CA ALA A 220 6.60 -7.14 6.67
C ALA A 220 5.62 -6.24 7.46
N TYR A 221 4.82 -5.45 6.76
CA TYR A 221 3.71 -4.71 7.37
C TYR A 221 2.58 -5.66 7.75
N SER A 222 1.99 -5.50 8.93
CA SER A 222 0.80 -6.29 9.32
C SER A 222 -0.34 -5.38 9.73
N ALA A 223 -1.58 -5.85 9.56
CA ALA A 223 -2.77 -5.07 9.90
C ALA A 223 -2.78 -4.65 11.38
N GLU A 224 -2.32 -5.53 12.28
CA GLU A 224 -2.33 -5.27 13.72
C GLU A 224 -1.28 -4.24 14.17
N ARG A 225 -0.14 -4.18 13.46
CA ARG A 225 0.99 -3.31 13.82
C ARG A 225 1.16 -2.12 12.89
N LEU A 226 0.29 -1.98 11.88
CA LEU A 226 0.47 -0.99 10.81
C LEU A 226 0.65 0.43 11.35
N ASP A 227 -0.18 0.86 12.31
CA ASP A 227 -0.09 2.23 12.81
C ASP A 227 1.23 2.49 13.53
N GLU A 228 1.70 1.55 14.35
CA GLU A 228 3.01 1.58 15.01
C GLU A 228 4.14 1.60 13.98
N GLN A 229 4.06 0.76 12.94
CA GLN A 229 5.07 0.69 11.88
C GLN A 229 5.12 1.97 11.05
N LEU A 230 3.97 2.57 10.72
CA LEU A 230 3.90 3.85 10.00
C LEU A 230 4.33 5.03 10.88
N ALA A 231 4.06 5.00 12.19
CA ALA A 231 4.57 6.00 13.13
C ALA A 231 6.11 5.94 13.22
N ALA A 232 6.69 4.74 13.29
CA ALA A 232 8.14 4.56 13.27
C ALA A 232 8.77 5.11 11.98
N VAL A 233 8.13 4.90 10.82
CA VAL A 233 8.58 5.49 9.55
C VAL A 233 8.60 7.02 9.61
N VAL A 234 7.60 7.65 10.24
CA VAL A 234 7.56 9.11 10.40
C VAL A 234 8.70 9.60 11.31
N GLU A 235 8.96 8.89 12.40
CA GLU A 235 10.08 9.19 13.32
C GLU A 235 11.44 9.08 12.61
N GLU A 236 11.64 8.04 11.80
CA GLU A 236 12.83 7.91 10.96
C GLU A 236 12.96 9.10 10.01
N PHE A 237 11.89 9.49 9.30
CA PHE A 237 11.93 10.68 8.43
C PHE A 237 12.21 11.97 9.19
N ALA A 238 11.81 12.10 10.46
CA ALA A 238 12.05 13.28 11.27
C ALA A 238 13.49 13.39 11.76
N THR A 239 14.19 12.26 11.89
CA THR A 239 15.49 12.17 12.59
C THR A 239 16.64 11.81 11.66
N GLU A 240 16.36 11.23 10.50
CA GLU A 240 17.38 10.75 9.56
C GLU A 240 17.75 11.78 8.47
N PRO A 241 19.02 11.82 8.00
CA PRO A 241 19.49 12.79 7.02
C PRO A 241 18.79 12.76 5.64
N TRP A 242 18.22 11.61 5.27
CA TRP A 242 17.50 11.45 4.00
C TRP A 242 16.01 11.85 4.08
N GLY A 243 15.51 12.12 5.30
CA GLY A 243 14.14 12.54 5.58
C GLY A 243 14.01 14.06 5.67
N VAL A 244 14.06 14.61 6.88
CA VAL A 244 13.96 16.05 7.17
C VAL A 244 15.19 16.49 7.97
N VAL A 245 15.92 17.47 7.45
CA VAL A 245 17.15 17.98 8.04
C VAL A 245 16.99 19.43 8.47
N LEU A 246 17.22 19.67 9.76
CA LEU A 246 17.19 21.00 10.37
C LEU A 246 18.62 21.58 10.41
N ASP A 247 18.98 22.33 9.38
CA ASP A 247 20.27 23.00 9.27
C ASP A 247 20.23 24.35 10.00
N ARG A 248 20.53 24.29 11.31
CA ARG A 248 20.51 25.45 12.20
C ARG A 248 21.59 26.49 11.88
N ILE A 249 22.67 26.09 11.18
CA ILE A 249 23.75 27.00 10.82
C ILE A 249 23.34 27.80 9.57
N ALA A 250 22.75 27.13 8.59
CA ALA A 250 22.28 27.76 7.35
C ALA A 250 20.91 28.44 7.49
N ASP A 251 20.23 28.29 8.64
CA ASP A 251 18.84 28.66 8.88
C ASP A 251 17.87 28.06 7.83
N ARG A 252 17.97 26.74 7.65
CA ARG A 252 17.20 25.99 6.64
C ARG A 252 16.59 24.70 7.17
N VAL A 253 15.42 24.37 6.65
CA VAL A 253 14.83 23.03 6.71
C VAL A 253 14.88 22.44 5.31
N ARG A 254 15.59 21.32 5.18
CA ARG A 254 15.61 20.51 3.95
C ARG A 254 14.70 19.30 4.16
N ALA A 255 13.82 19.04 3.21
CA ALA A 255 12.91 17.90 3.30
C ALA A 255 13.06 16.97 2.09
N SER A 256 12.78 15.69 2.28
CA SER A 256 12.72 14.71 1.21
C SER A 256 11.75 15.16 0.11
N PRO A 257 12.12 15.03 -1.17
CA PRO A 257 11.24 15.42 -2.28
C PRO A 257 9.97 14.56 -2.38
N ILE A 258 9.89 13.43 -1.67
CA ILE A 258 8.67 12.61 -1.55
C ILE A 258 7.47 13.45 -1.07
N PHE A 259 7.70 14.38 -0.14
CA PHE A 259 6.65 15.31 0.32
C PHE A 259 6.12 16.17 -0.82
N GLY A 260 7.00 16.60 -1.73
CA GLY A 260 6.63 17.36 -2.92
C GLY A 260 5.90 16.51 -3.96
N TRP A 261 6.34 15.27 -4.19
CA TRP A 261 5.71 14.36 -5.16
C TRP A 261 4.30 13.94 -4.76
N ARG A 262 4.02 13.89 -3.45
CA ARG A 262 2.73 13.48 -2.88
C ARG A 262 2.07 14.62 -2.10
N ARG A 263 2.32 15.85 -2.57
CA ARG A 263 1.91 17.11 -1.93
C ARG A 263 0.45 17.11 -1.49
N GLU A 264 -0.45 16.73 -2.38
CA GLU A 264 -1.90 16.79 -2.14
C GLU A 264 -2.31 15.92 -0.95
N ALA A 265 -1.69 14.75 -0.79
CA ALA A 265 -2.00 13.82 0.29
C ALA A 265 -1.52 14.36 1.65
N PHE A 266 -0.30 14.89 1.72
CA PHE A 266 0.24 15.47 2.95
C PHE A 266 -0.51 16.74 3.35
N VAL A 267 -0.77 17.65 2.39
CA VAL A 267 -1.50 18.90 2.64
C VAL A 267 -2.88 18.60 3.21
N ARG A 268 -3.65 17.72 2.56
CA ARG A 268 -5.00 17.35 3.00
C ARG A 268 -5.04 16.81 4.43
N THR A 269 -4.02 16.06 4.84
CA THR A 269 -4.01 15.37 6.14
C THR A 269 -3.40 16.21 7.26
N TYR A 270 -2.37 17.02 6.98
CA TYR A 270 -1.55 17.65 8.01
C TYR A 270 -1.48 19.18 7.97
N ALA A 271 -1.84 19.85 6.88
CA ALA A 271 -1.59 21.30 6.77
C ALA A 271 -2.29 22.12 7.87
N ASP A 272 -3.50 21.73 8.26
CA ASP A 272 -4.34 22.51 9.17
C ASP A 272 -4.28 22.04 10.64
N ARG A 273 -3.31 21.19 10.99
CA ARG A 273 -3.10 20.71 12.37
C ARG A 273 -2.31 21.69 13.25
N GLY A 274 -1.77 22.74 12.66
CA GLY A 274 -0.87 23.70 13.29
C GLY A 274 -0.21 24.58 12.23
N TRP A 275 0.61 25.55 12.67
CA TRP A 275 1.33 26.48 11.80
C TRP A 275 0.44 27.36 10.90
N THR A 276 -0.87 27.47 11.15
CA THR A 276 -1.83 28.16 10.27
C THR A 276 -1.53 29.65 10.08
N ASP A 277 -0.99 30.32 11.11
CA ASP A 277 -0.66 31.74 11.09
C ASP A 277 0.84 32.00 10.81
N SER A 278 1.59 30.98 10.42
CA SER A 278 3.06 31.07 10.22
C SER A 278 3.48 31.79 8.93
N GLY A 279 2.55 32.05 8.02
CA GLY A 279 2.85 32.55 6.66
C GLY A 279 3.48 31.49 5.73
N ARG A 280 3.68 30.25 6.19
CA ARG A 280 4.25 29.16 5.39
C ARG A 280 3.26 28.56 4.41
N SER A 281 3.78 28.00 3.33
CA SER A 281 2.95 27.31 2.33
C SER A 281 2.24 26.08 2.95
N PRO A 282 1.11 25.62 2.39
CA PRO A 282 0.40 24.45 2.95
C PRO A 282 1.25 23.18 3.05
N ILE A 283 2.18 22.98 2.11
CA ILE A 283 3.06 21.79 2.13
C ILE A 283 4.13 21.89 3.21
N GLU A 284 4.70 23.08 3.44
CA GLU A 284 5.61 23.30 4.57
C GLU A 284 4.91 23.03 5.89
N ARG A 285 3.70 23.58 6.10
CA ARG A 285 2.91 23.32 7.30
C ARG A 285 2.66 21.83 7.49
N ALA A 286 2.30 21.12 6.41
CA ALA A 286 2.06 19.68 6.46
C ALA A 286 3.30 18.89 6.88
N VAL A 287 4.47 19.20 6.34
CA VAL A 287 5.74 18.55 6.72
C VAL A 287 6.08 18.84 8.18
N LEU A 288 5.99 20.11 8.61
CA LEU A 288 6.28 20.50 9.99
C LEU A 288 5.33 19.81 10.99
N ASN A 289 4.02 19.86 10.75
CA ASN A 289 3.01 19.20 11.58
C ASN A 289 3.19 17.67 11.65
N LEU A 290 3.78 17.05 10.63
CA LEU A 290 4.04 15.61 10.61
C LEU A 290 5.21 15.23 11.50
N VAL A 291 6.32 15.98 11.46
CA VAL A 291 7.58 15.58 12.09
C VAL A 291 7.80 16.19 13.47
N GLU A 292 7.11 17.29 13.80
CA GLU A 292 7.37 18.09 15.01
C GLU A 292 7.29 17.28 16.32
N SER A 293 6.41 16.29 16.40
CA SER A 293 6.30 15.41 17.57
C SER A 293 7.51 14.52 17.80
N SER A 294 8.28 14.23 16.75
CA SER A 294 9.45 13.35 16.76
C SER A 294 10.77 14.11 16.94
N LEU A 295 10.75 15.45 16.88
CA LEU A 295 11.95 16.28 17.00
C LEU A 295 12.43 16.43 18.46
N PHE A 296 13.69 16.76 18.65
CA PHE A 296 14.24 17.12 19.96
C PHE A 296 13.74 18.51 20.42
N PRO A 297 13.79 18.83 21.73
CA PRO A 297 13.38 20.15 22.23
C PRO A 297 14.12 21.33 21.58
N SER A 298 15.42 21.18 21.31
CA SER A 298 16.24 22.21 20.65
C SER A 298 15.85 22.44 19.20
N GLU A 299 15.40 21.39 18.51
CA GLU A 299 14.92 21.45 17.13
C GLU A 299 13.55 22.11 17.04
N ARG A 300 12.62 21.77 17.95
CA ARG A 300 11.35 22.48 18.08
C ARG A 300 11.55 23.97 18.38
N ALA A 301 12.51 24.30 19.25
CA ALA A 301 12.85 25.70 19.55
C ALA A 301 13.44 26.44 18.33
N PHE A 302 14.18 25.74 17.46
CA PHE A 302 14.62 26.29 16.18
C PHE A 302 13.43 26.56 15.26
N LEU A 303 12.54 25.56 15.09
CA LEU A 303 11.36 25.72 14.24
C LEU A 303 10.47 26.87 14.74
N ALA A 304 10.24 26.98 16.04
CA ALA A 304 9.38 28.01 16.65
C ALA A 304 9.80 29.45 16.34
N GLN A 305 11.05 29.69 15.95
CA GLN A 305 11.52 31.01 15.50
C GLN A 305 10.91 31.40 14.15
N ASN A 306 10.55 30.41 13.33
CA ASN A 306 9.89 30.57 12.04
C ASN A 306 10.64 31.47 11.04
N THR A 307 11.97 31.60 11.16
CA THR A 307 12.81 32.41 10.25
C THR A 307 13.44 31.60 9.11
N PHE A 308 13.46 30.27 9.26
CA PHE A 308 14.18 29.38 8.35
C PHE A 308 13.60 29.32 6.95
N GLY A 309 14.48 29.17 5.96
CA GLY A 309 14.13 28.81 4.58
C GLY A 309 13.73 27.34 4.48
N PHE A 310 12.82 27.02 3.56
CA PHE A 310 12.42 25.62 3.30
C PHE A 310 12.79 25.23 1.87
N GLU A 311 13.44 24.08 1.71
CA GLU A 311 13.79 23.54 0.38
C GLU A 311 13.71 22.01 0.36
N TYR A 312 13.64 21.44 -0.84
CA TYR A 312 13.78 20.01 -1.01
C TYR A 312 15.24 19.64 -1.23
N GLN A 313 15.69 18.56 -0.62
CA GLN A 313 16.98 17.97 -0.93
C GLN A 313 16.93 17.12 -2.21
N GLU A 314 18.10 16.82 -2.77
CA GLU A 314 18.21 15.91 -3.91
C GLU A 314 17.84 14.49 -3.49
N PHE A 315 17.11 13.78 -4.36
CA PHE A 315 16.78 12.38 -4.13
C PHE A 315 17.95 11.49 -4.53
N ASP A 316 18.48 10.72 -3.59
CA ASP A 316 19.55 9.78 -3.85
C ASP A 316 19.03 8.52 -4.55
N TRP A 317 19.20 8.49 -5.87
CA TRP A 317 18.79 7.38 -6.74
C TRP A 317 19.77 6.19 -6.76
N ARG A 318 20.88 6.23 -6.00
CA ARG A 318 21.77 5.06 -5.85
C ARG A 318 20.96 3.88 -5.33
N LEU A 319 21.27 2.68 -5.82
CA LEU A 319 20.58 1.48 -5.35
C LEU A 319 20.84 1.30 -3.86
N ASN A 320 19.82 0.92 -3.08
CA ASN A 320 19.97 0.59 -1.67
C ASN A 320 20.63 -0.80 -1.49
N ASP A 321 21.76 -1.03 -2.15
CA ASP A 321 22.52 -2.27 -2.13
C ASP A 321 23.60 -2.23 -1.04
N LEU A 322 23.61 -3.25 -0.18
CA LEU A 322 24.57 -3.37 0.90
C LEU A 322 25.94 -3.91 0.45
N THR A 323 26.03 -4.50 -0.75
CA THR A 323 27.28 -5.09 -1.25
C THR A 323 28.31 -4.06 -1.71
N GLY A 324 27.92 -2.79 -1.88
CA GLY A 324 28.80 -1.66 -2.19
C GLY A 324 29.49 -1.01 -0.98
N GLY A 325 29.17 -1.45 0.26
CA GLY A 325 29.54 -0.76 1.50
C GLY A 325 28.46 0.22 1.97
N ARG A 326 28.62 0.80 3.17
CA ARG A 326 27.70 1.86 3.64
C ARG A 326 27.84 3.10 2.73
N PRO A 327 26.73 3.75 2.35
CA PRO A 327 26.73 4.91 1.45
C PRO A 327 27.46 6.13 2.01
#